data_AF-I6MJE8-F1
#
_entry.id   AF-I6MJE8-F1
#
_cell.length_a   1.000
_cell.length_b   1.000
_cell.length_c   1.000
_cell.angle_alpha   90.00
_cell.angle_beta   90.00
_cell.angle_gamma   90.00
#
_symmetry.space_group_name_H-M   'P 1'
#
loop_
_entity.id
_entity.type
_entity.pdbx_description
1 polymer ?
#
loop_
_entity_poly.entity_id
_entity_poly.type
_entity_poly.pdbx_seq_one_letter_code
_entity_poly.pdbx_strand_id
1 'polypeptide(L)' 'LDAKASFEINPTGPNSPIKKEGTIDENKGMWQSVNEFVYNHSNRNLDTVALYTFMDT' A
#
# COMPACT_ATOMS: atom_id res chain seq x y z
N LEU A 1 -11.14 6.54 7.04
CA LEU A 1 -11.86 5.88 8.16
C LEU A 1 -12.69 4.71 7.65
N ASP A 2 -13.30 4.85 6.47
CA ASP A 2 -14.17 3.83 5.87
C ASP A 2 -13.45 2.51 5.56
N ALA A 3 -12.21 2.56 5.06
CA ALA A 3 -11.42 1.35 4.79
C ALA A 3 -11.17 0.52 6.06
N LYS A 4 -10.97 1.18 7.21
CA LYS A 4 -10.79 0.50 8.50
C LYS A 4 -12.09 -0.16 8.95
N ALA A 5 -13.20 0.59 8.91
CA ALA A 5 -14.52 0.04 9.26
C ALA A 5 -14.91 -1.14 8.33
N SER A 6 -14.61 -1.04 7.04
CA SER A 6 -14.86 -2.12 6.08
C SER A 6 -14.08 -3.40 6.41
N PHE A 7 -12.83 -3.29 6.86
CA PHE A 7 -12.04 -4.45 7.30
C PHE A 7 -12.58 -5.04 8.60
N GLU A 8 -13.02 -4.20 9.55
CA GLU A 8 -13.65 -4.65 10.80
C GLU A 8 -14.99 -5.37 10.56
N ILE A 9 -15.76 -4.93 9.57
CA ILE A 9 -17.01 -5.59 9.16
C ILE A 9 -16.74 -6.93 8.47
N ASN A 10 -15.79 -6.98 7.53
CA ASN A 10 -15.42 -8.21 6.85
C ASN A 10 -13.90 -8.30 6.63
N PRO A 11 -13.20 -9.13 7.42
CA PRO A 11 -11.75 -9.33 7.30
C PRO A 11 -11.29 -9.93 5.97
N THR A 12 -12.15 -10.62 5.23
CA THR A 12 -11.86 -11.15 3.88
C THR A 12 -12.41 -10.26 2.76
N GLY A 13 -12.82 -9.03 3.10
CA GLY A 13 -13.31 -8.04 2.17
C GLY A 13 -12.19 -7.42 1.30
N PRO A 14 -12.53 -6.37 0.53
CA PRO A 14 -11.59 -5.74 -0.41
C PRO A 14 -10.52 -4.86 0.26
N ASN A 15 -10.71 -4.50 1.53
CA ASN A 15 -9.82 -3.61 2.25
C ASN A 15 -9.00 -4.41 3.26
N SER A 16 -7.67 -4.42 3.06
CA SER A 16 -6.73 -5.10 3.94
C SER A 16 -5.80 -4.09 4.61
N PRO A 17 -5.49 -4.24 5.91
CA PRO A 17 -4.57 -3.34 6.60
C PRO A 17 -3.14 -3.58 6.12
N ILE A 18 -2.41 -2.49 5.89
CA ILE A 18 -0.99 -2.52 5.54
C ILE A 18 -0.23 -1.80 6.65
N LYS A 19 0.70 -2.50 7.31
CA LYS A 19 1.62 -1.86 8.25
C LYS A 19 2.72 -1.16 7.45
N LYS A 20 3.02 0.08 7.79
CA LYS A 20 4.12 0.83 7.16
C LYS A 20 5.46 0.37 7.76
N GLU A 21 6.05 -0.63 7.14
CA GLU A 21 7.34 -1.20 7.50
C GLU A 21 8.31 -1.15 6.32
N GLY A 22 9.61 -1.15 6.61
CA GLY A 22 10.66 -1.09 5.59
C GLY A 22 10.63 0.21 4.81
N THR A 23 10.73 1.34 5.50
CA THR A 23 10.83 2.67 4.88
C THR A 23 11.96 2.69 3.84
N ILE A 24 11.61 2.99 2.58
CA ILE A 24 12.57 3.13 1.47
C ILE A 24 12.92 4.60 1.31
N ASP A 25 11.90 5.47 1.24
CA ASP A 25 12.05 6.91 1.11
C ASP A 25 10.88 7.61 1.81
N GLU A 26 11.15 8.30 2.91
CA GLU A 26 10.13 9.04 3.67
C GLU A 26 9.60 10.26 2.93
N ASN A 27 10.43 10.91 2.09
CA ASN A 27 10.04 12.12 1.37
C ASN A 27 9.10 11.78 0.21
N LYS A 28 9.38 10.70 -0.52
CA LYS A 28 8.49 10.21 -1.58
C LYS A 28 7.30 9.42 -1.03
N GLY A 29 7.39 8.98 0.23
CA GLY A 29 6.38 8.13 0.84
C GLY A 29 6.39 6.72 0.24
N MET A 30 7.56 6.10 0.21
CA MET A 30 7.74 4.72 -0.25
C MET A 30 8.08 3.80 0.91
N TRP A 31 7.36 2.68 0.98
CA TRP A 31 7.57 1.62 1.97
C TRP A 31 7.59 0.27 1.27
N GLN A 32 8.52 -0.59 1.67
CA GLN A 32 8.65 -1.94 1.16
C GLN A 32 7.35 -2.74 1.33
N SER A 33 6.78 -2.70 2.53
CA SER A 33 5.48 -3.32 2.86
C SER A 33 4.33 -2.88 1.92
N VAL A 34 4.30 -1.61 1.54
CA VAL A 34 3.28 -1.07 0.62
C VAL A 34 3.53 -1.58 -0.80
N ASN A 35 4.79 -1.56 -1.26
CA ASN A 35 5.17 -2.07 -2.57
C ASN A 35 4.85 -3.57 -2.72
N GLU A 36 5.20 -4.38 -1.71
CA GLU A 36 4.89 -5.81 -1.69
C GLU A 36 3.38 -6.08 -1.72
N PHE A 37 2.59 -5.28 -0.99
CA PHE A 37 1.14 -5.39 -1.03
C PHE A 37 0.60 -5.08 -2.44
N VAL A 38 1.03 -3.96 -3.02
CA VAL A 38 0.59 -3.51 -4.35
C VAL A 38 0.99 -4.52 -5.43
N TYR A 39 2.20 -5.06 -5.39
CA TYR A 39 2.67 -6.06 -6.33
C TYR A 39 1.79 -7.31 -6.32
N ASN A 40 1.48 -7.83 -5.13
CA ASN A 40 0.62 -9.01 -5.02
C ASN A 40 -0.83 -8.73 -5.43
N HIS A 41 -1.39 -7.57 -5.08
CA HIS A 41 -2.81 -7.24 -5.35
C HIS A 41 -3.06 -6.65 -6.74
N SER A 42 -2.00 -6.20 -7.44
CA SER A 42 -2.07 -5.76 -8.84
C SER A 42 -1.87 -6.89 -9.84
N ASN A 43 -1.82 -8.14 -9.38
CA ASN A 43 -1.44 -9.31 -10.19
C ASN A 43 -0.03 -9.16 -10.80
N ARG A 44 0.94 -8.66 -10.02
CA ARG A 44 2.36 -8.49 -10.40
C ARG A 44 2.59 -7.52 -11.55
N ASN A 45 1.72 -6.52 -11.70
CA ASN A 45 1.84 -5.50 -12.75
C ASN A 45 2.51 -4.21 -12.25
N LEU A 46 2.43 -3.94 -10.94
CA LEU A 46 2.98 -2.73 -10.34
C LEU A 46 3.99 -3.10 -9.25
N ASP A 47 5.23 -2.65 -9.41
CA ASP A 47 6.33 -3.00 -8.49
C ASP A 47 6.47 -2.01 -7.34
N THR A 48 6.25 -0.72 -7.58
CA THR A 48 6.45 0.34 -6.59
C THR A 48 5.37 1.41 -6.66
N VAL A 49 5.14 2.10 -5.54
CA VAL A 49 4.27 3.27 -5.48
C VAL A 49 4.86 4.36 -4.59
N ALA A 50 4.87 5.59 -5.08
CA ALA A 50 5.22 6.79 -4.33
C ALA A 50 3.95 7.51 -3.87
N LEU A 51 3.72 7.61 -2.56
CA LEU A 51 2.46 8.17 -2.04
C LEU A 51 2.42 9.71 -2.07
N TYR A 52 3.56 10.39 -2.10
CA TYR A 52 3.64 11.84 -1.90
C TYR A 52 4.10 12.63 -3.12
N THR A 53 4.36 11.95 -4.24
CA THR A 53 4.73 12.62 -5.49
C THR A 53 3.91 12.09 -6.65
N PHE A 54 3.60 12.99 -7.59
CA PHE A 54 3.03 12.64 -8.88
C PHE A 54 4.11 12.23 -9.89
N MET A 55 5.31 12.77 -9.71
CA MET A 55 6.45 12.54 -10.59
C MET A 55 7.47 11.70 -9.83
N ASP A 56 7.80 10.53 -10.36
CA ASP A 56 8.88 9.70 -9.88
C ASP A 56 9.71 9.25 -11.08
N THR A 57 11.02 9.50 -11.02
CA THR A 57 11.98 9.30 -12.11
C THR A 57 12.99 8.23 -11.76
#